data_AF-A0A945WU55-F1
#
_entry.id   AF-A0A945WU55-F1
#
_cell.length_a   1.000
_cell.length_b   1.000
_cell.length_c   1.000
_cell.angle_alpha   90.00
_cell.angle_beta   90.00
_cell.angle_gamma   90.00
#
_symmetry.space_group_name_H-M   'P 1'
#
loop_
_entity.id
_entity.type
_entity.pdbx_description
1 polymer ?
#
loop_
_entity_poly.entity_id
_entity_poly.type
_entity_poly.pdbx_seq_one_letter_code
_entity_poly.pdbx_strand_id
1 'polypeptide(L)'
;MNQLDGLSHDGLKTALGIKGKYQDHEPICLPGEKTRILTPENLMNHHVDLMTLEDPLALSMIATRDPEAPMALAAAARLSPLGVKSKLLSGVFQVVGETTKHPLIAKCVSLITENAFDPEAIVMVRKHASQFIVNSRQEYTLALRRNMQALLEGTIAPRYFVSEFFELTEAGNMRSDIRKKLVLSLLVSDSIRPSIKFLFLENFDRLPNPVKKAILSEVLKAEPSHHMEIIKEELRWMASKEERSARKVKPEPVTPLAPSTENKVDVSPESNAAEPKTRPWRPGESPTPSGSMEIPWN
;
A
#
# COMPACT_ATOMS: atom_id res chain seq x y z
N MET A 1 -18.31 -28.79 5.53
CA MET A 1 -17.22 -27.80 5.38
C MET A 1 -16.32 -28.30 4.27
N ASN A 2 -16.35 -27.68 3.09
CA ASN A 2 -15.59 -28.11 1.91
C ASN A 2 -14.16 -27.57 1.99
N GLN A 3 -13.28 -28.27 2.71
CA GLN A 3 -11.84 -28.02 2.69
C GLN A 3 -11.20 -28.97 1.66
N LEU A 4 -10.65 -28.41 0.59
CA LEU A 4 -9.81 -29.14 -0.36
C LEU A 4 -8.36 -28.95 0.09
N ASP A 5 -7.76 -29.96 0.72
CA ASP A 5 -6.31 -30.05 1.00
C ASP A 5 -5.63 -28.77 1.53
N GLY A 6 -6.31 -28.07 2.44
CA GLY A 6 -5.82 -26.84 3.08
C GLY A 6 -6.29 -25.52 2.44
N LEU A 7 -7.10 -25.57 1.38
CA LEU A 7 -7.77 -24.42 0.77
C LEU A 7 -9.21 -24.31 1.25
N SER A 8 -9.60 -23.12 1.72
CA SER A 8 -10.97 -22.84 2.15
C SER A 8 -11.71 -21.92 1.16
N HIS A 9 -13.04 -22.09 1.06
CA HIS A 9 -13.89 -21.19 0.28
C HIS A 9 -13.84 -19.75 0.83
N ASP A 10 -13.74 -19.59 2.14
CA ASP A 10 -13.58 -18.29 2.78
C ASP A 10 -12.23 -17.66 2.44
N GLY A 11 -11.16 -18.47 2.36
CA GLY A 11 -9.84 -18.07 1.89
C GLY A 11 -9.84 -17.56 0.45
N LEU A 12 -10.55 -18.24 -0.46
CA LEU A 12 -10.74 -17.78 -1.83
C LEU A 12 -11.44 -16.42 -1.89
N LYS A 13 -12.52 -16.26 -1.12
CA LYS A 13 -13.25 -14.98 -1.02
C LYS A 13 -12.34 -13.88 -0.48
N THR A 14 -11.52 -14.17 0.52
CA THR A 14 -10.54 -13.24 1.07
C THR A 14 -9.48 -12.86 0.03
N ALA A 15 -8.92 -13.82 -0.72
CA ALA A 15 -7.94 -13.57 -1.77
C ALA A 15 -8.50 -12.65 -2.88
N LEU A 16 -9.74 -12.88 -3.31
CA LEU A 16 -10.43 -12.01 -4.26
C LEU A 16 -10.68 -10.60 -3.70
N GLY A 17 -11.05 -10.50 -2.41
CA GLY A 17 -11.20 -9.23 -1.73
C GLY A 17 -9.89 -8.44 -1.63
N ILE A 18 -8.78 -9.12 -1.35
CA ILE A 18 -7.43 -8.53 -1.34
C ILE A 18 -7.08 -7.99 -2.73
N LYS A 19 -7.34 -8.78 -3.78
CA LYS A 19 -7.10 -8.36 -5.17
C LYS A 19 -7.86 -7.07 -5.50
N GLY A 20 -9.13 -6.97 -5.14
CA GLY A 20 -9.94 -5.77 -5.34
C GLY A 20 -9.35 -4.56 -4.62
N LYS A 21 -9.01 -4.70 -3.33
CA LYS A 21 -8.38 -3.63 -2.55
C LYS A 21 -7.08 -3.12 -3.17
N TYR A 22 -6.23 -4.00 -3.68
CA TYR A 22 -5.02 -3.57 -4.37
C TYR A 22 -5.29 -2.84 -5.69
N GLN A 23 -6.36 -3.18 -6.41
CA GLN A 23 -6.79 -2.44 -7.60
C GLN A 23 -7.31 -1.04 -7.23
N ASP A 24 -8.00 -0.93 -6.10
CA ASP A 24 -8.56 0.31 -5.58
C ASP A 24 -7.55 1.14 -4.75
N HIS A 25 -6.28 0.71 -4.67
CA HIS A 25 -5.24 1.31 -3.82
C HIS A 25 -5.61 1.39 -2.33
N GLU A 26 -6.48 0.49 -1.86
CA GLU A 26 -6.88 0.41 -0.46
C GLU A 26 -5.93 -0.49 0.36
N PRO A 27 -5.54 -0.09 1.58
CA PRO A 27 -4.71 -0.92 2.43
C PRO A 27 -5.50 -2.12 2.98
N ILE A 28 -4.79 -3.24 3.19
CA ILE A 28 -5.33 -4.36 3.97
C ILE A 28 -5.29 -3.98 5.45
N CYS A 29 -6.39 -4.20 6.16
CA CYS A 29 -6.49 -3.98 7.60
C CYS A 29 -6.41 -5.30 8.36
N LEU A 30 -6.05 -5.23 9.64
CA LEU A 30 -6.11 -6.37 10.55
C LEU A 30 -7.56 -6.90 10.66
N PRO A 31 -7.76 -8.22 10.72
CA PRO A 31 -9.07 -8.80 10.96
C PRO A 31 -9.69 -8.25 12.26
N GLY A 32 -10.98 -7.92 12.23
CA GLY A 32 -11.67 -7.29 13.36
C GLY A 32 -11.39 -5.80 13.55
N GLU A 33 -10.32 -5.26 12.98
CA GLU A 33 -9.94 -3.84 13.11
C GLU A 33 -10.06 -3.09 11.79
N LYS A 34 -11.14 -2.32 11.60
CA LYS A 34 -11.36 -1.57 10.33
C LYS A 34 -10.34 -0.46 10.07
N THR A 35 -9.67 0.04 11.12
CA THR A 35 -8.83 1.24 11.05
C THR A 35 -7.33 0.96 11.13
N ARG A 36 -6.95 -0.25 11.55
CA ARG A 36 -5.55 -0.61 11.75
C ARG A 36 -5.06 -1.41 10.55
N ILE A 37 -4.09 -0.83 9.86
CA ILE A 37 -3.48 -1.42 8.67
C ILE A 37 -2.66 -2.65 9.08
N LEU A 38 -2.76 -3.71 8.29
CA LEU A 38 -1.91 -4.89 8.40
C LEU A 38 -0.47 -4.48 8.10
N THR A 39 0.46 -4.82 8.99
CA THR A 39 1.89 -4.57 8.77
C THR A 39 2.65 -5.87 8.52
N PRO A 40 3.84 -5.81 7.88
CA PRO A 40 4.66 -7.00 7.68
C PRO A 40 4.98 -7.72 8.99
N GLU A 41 5.16 -6.97 10.09
CA GLU A 41 5.42 -7.55 11.41
C GLU A 41 4.23 -8.37 11.95
N ASN A 42 3.00 -7.97 11.63
CA ASN A 42 1.82 -8.75 12.01
C ASN A 42 1.82 -10.10 11.28
N LEU A 43 2.20 -10.12 9.99
CA LEU A 43 2.36 -11.36 9.22
C LEU A 43 3.54 -12.22 9.72
N MET A 44 4.62 -11.60 10.19
CA MET A 44 5.75 -12.34 10.76
C MET A 44 5.45 -12.88 12.17
N ASN A 45 4.49 -12.29 12.89
CA ASN A 45 4.13 -12.71 14.24
C ASN A 45 3.11 -13.84 14.23
N HIS A 46 3.56 -15.06 14.52
CA HIS A 46 2.71 -16.25 14.57
C HIS A 46 1.71 -16.28 15.75
N HIS A 47 1.84 -15.37 16.72
CA HIS A 47 0.89 -15.27 17.83
C HIS A 47 -0.33 -14.39 17.52
N VAL A 48 -0.32 -13.69 16.38
CA VAL A 48 -1.47 -12.91 15.92
C VAL A 48 -2.33 -13.82 15.07
N ASP A 49 -3.59 -14.00 15.48
CA ASP A 49 -4.61 -14.67 14.67
C ASP A 49 -5.06 -13.74 13.54
N LEU A 50 -4.72 -14.11 12.31
CA LEU A 50 -5.10 -13.36 11.12
C LEU A 50 -6.36 -13.93 10.43
N MET A 51 -7.07 -14.85 11.09
CA MET A 51 -8.31 -15.46 10.60
C MET A 51 -8.15 -15.96 9.14
N THR A 52 -9.05 -15.56 8.23
CA THR A 52 -9.05 -15.97 6.83
C THR A 52 -7.88 -15.40 6.01
N LEU A 53 -7.09 -14.45 6.55
CA LEU A 53 -5.85 -14.01 5.90
C LEU A 53 -4.71 -15.03 6.04
N GLU A 54 -4.82 -16.01 6.94
CA GLU A 54 -3.86 -17.11 7.05
C GLU A 54 -4.07 -18.21 6.02
N ASP A 55 -5.19 -18.15 5.28
CA ASP A 55 -5.45 -19.12 4.23
C ASP A 55 -4.35 -19.04 3.15
N PRO A 56 -3.86 -20.20 2.64
CA PRO A 56 -2.80 -20.22 1.65
C PRO A 56 -3.07 -19.35 0.43
N LEU A 57 -4.32 -19.23 -0.06
CA LEU A 57 -4.64 -18.39 -1.21
C LEU A 57 -4.57 -16.90 -0.87
N ALA A 58 -5.00 -16.51 0.33
CA ALA A 58 -4.91 -15.13 0.79
C ALA A 58 -3.44 -14.70 0.93
N LEU A 59 -2.61 -15.53 1.59
CA LEU A 59 -1.17 -15.29 1.71
C LEU A 59 -0.47 -15.26 0.34
N SER A 60 -0.84 -16.16 -0.57
CA SER A 60 -0.29 -16.20 -1.93
C SER A 60 -0.62 -14.93 -2.71
N MET A 61 -1.84 -14.42 -2.57
CA MET A 61 -2.25 -13.17 -3.21
C MET A 61 -1.41 -11.99 -2.72
N ILE A 62 -1.20 -11.87 -1.40
CA ILE A 62 -0.35 -10.82 -0.81
C ILE A 62 1.10 -10.99 -1.31
N ALA A 63 1.68 -12.18 -1.21
CA ALA A 63 3.05 -12.46 -1.62
C ALA A 63 3.33 -12.17 -3.12
N THR A 64 2.31 -12.31 -3.96
CA THR A 64 2.43 -12.12 -5.41
C THR A 64 2.18 -10.67 -5.83
N ARG A 65 1.16 -10.02 -5.26
CA ARG A 65 0.60 -8.78 -5.80
C ARG A 65 0.83 -7.55 -4.94
N ASP A 66 1.19 -7.69 -3.67
CA ASP A 66 1.33 -6.54 -2.78
C ASP A 66 2.32 -5.50 -3.34
N PRO A 67 1.97 -4.20 -3.39
CA PRO A 67 2.85 -3.12 -3.83
C PRO A 67 4.25 -3.22 -3.23
N GLU A 68 4.35 -3.62 -1.96
CA GLU A 68 5.54 -3.50 -1.15
C GLU A 68 6.28 -4.82 -0.96
N ALA A 69 7.58 -4.81 -1.25
CA ALA A 69 8.43 -5.98 -1.07
C ALA A 69 8.47 -6.50 0.38
N PRO A 70 8.54 -5.65 1.44
CA PRO A 70 8.50 -6.12 2.83
C PRO A 70 7.22 -6.89 3.18
N MET A 71 6.06 -6.44 2.71
CA MET A 71 4.77 -7.08 2.98
C MET A 71 4.65 -8.41 2.24
N ALA A 72 4.95 -8.40 0.94
CA ALA A 72 4.93 -9.61 0.12
C ALA A 72 5.92 -10.66 0.65
N LEU A 73 7.10 -10.24 1.12
CA LEU A 73 8.09 -11.13 1.73
C LEU A 73 7.59 -11.72 3.05
N ALA A 74 6.93 -10.92 3.89
CA ALA A 74 6.33 -11.42 5.13
C ALA A 74 5.22 -12.44 4.86
N ALA A 75 4.38 -12.21 3.84
CA ALA A 75 3.36 -13.16 3.42
C ALA A 75 3.97 -14.47 2.90
N ALA A 76 5.01 -14.40 2.07
CA ALA A 76 5.74 -15.57 1.59
C ALA A 76 6.38 -16.35 2.74
N ALA A 77 6.98 -15.64 3.70
CA ALA A 77 7.56 -16.27 4.89
C ALA A 77 6.49 -16.98 5.74
N ARG A 78 5.31 -16.37 5.94
CA ARG A 78 4.19 -17.01 6.68
C ARG A 78 3.57 -18.19 5.91
N LEU A 79 3.57 -18.14 4.58
CA LEU A 79 3.08 -19.21 3.72
C LEU A 79 4.03 -20.41 3.68
N SER A 80 5.34 -20.18 3.77
CA SER A 80 6.36 -21.23 3.56
C SER A 80 6.17 -22.53 4.37
N PRO A 81 5.79 -22.53 5.67
CA PRO A 81 5.61 -23.78 6.41
C PRO A 81 4.37 -24.57 5.98
N LEU A 82 3.43 -23.93 5.26
CA LEU A 82 2.23 -24.58 4.76
C LEU A 82 2.50 -25.41 3.51
N GLY A 83 3.56 -25.11 2.75
CA GLY A 83 3.93 -25.85 1.55
C GLY A 83 4.30 -27.31 1.79
N VAL A 84 4.80 -27.65 2.99
CA VAL A 84 5.10 -29.04 3.40
C VAL A 84 3.82 -29.89 3.50
N LYS A 85 2.67 -29.28 3.80
CA LYS A 85 1.47 -30.01 4.23
C LYS A 85 0.80 -30.78 3.09
N SER A 86 0.91 -30.31 1.84
CA SER A 86 0.36 -31.00 0.68
C SER A 86 1.08 -30.61 -0.61
N LYS A 87 1.03 -31.51 -1.61
CA LYS A 87 1.59 -31.23 -2.95
C LYS A 87 0.91 -30.02 -3.60
N LEU A 88 -0.38 -29.82 -3.33
CA LEU A 88 -1.12 -28.67 -3.81
C LEU A 88 -0.55 -27.36 -3.23
N LEU A 89 -0.32 -27.31 -1.92
CA LEU A 89 0.23 -26.11 -1.27
C LEU A 89 1.68 -25.84 -1.65
N SER A 90 2.47 -26.89 -1.86
CA SER A 90 3.81 -26.78 -2.45
C SER A 90 3.75 -26.14 -3.84
N GLY A 91 2.85 -26.62 -4.71
CA GLY A 91 2.64 -26.05 -6.04
C GLY A 91 2.15 -24.59 -6.00
N VAL A 92 1.23 -24.26 -5.09
CA VAL A 92 0.78 -22.88 -4.86
C VAL A 92 1.95 -21.99 -4.46
N PHE A 93 2.80 -22.44 -3.55
CA PHE A 93 3.99 -21.70 -3.14
C PHE A 93 4.99 -21.49 -4.28
N GLN A 94 5.19 -22.50 -5.14
CA GLN A 94 6.03 -22.38 -6.33
C GLN A 94 5.47 -21.32 -7.31
N VAL A 95 4.15 -21.34 -7.56
CA VAL A 95 3.48 -20.34 -8.41
C VAL A 95 3.68 -18.92 -7.88
N VAL A 96 3.71 -18.72 -6.55
CA VAL A 96 4.06 -17.41 -5.96
C VAL A 96 5.45 -16.97 -6.40
N GLY A 97 6.43 -17.87 -6.40
CA GLY A 97 7.80 -17.57 -6.85
C GLY A 97 7.86 -17.18 -8.33
N GLU A 98 7.08 -17.85 -9.18
CA GLU A 98 7.04 -17.62 -10.63
C GLU A 98 6.29 -16.34 -11.01
N THR A 99 5.29 -15.95 -10.21
CA THR A 99 4.35 -14.86 -10.57
C THR A 99 4.56 -13.59 -9.75
N THR A 100 5.37 -13.62 -8.70
CA THR A 100 5.66 -12.44 -7.89
C THR A 100 6.40 -11.37 -8.69
N LYS A 101 6.05 -10.11 -8.45
CA LYS A 101 6.74 -8.96 -9.07
C LYS A 101 8.06 -8.59 -8.38
N HIS A 102 8.37 -9.22 -7.24
CA HIS A 102 9.53 -8.88 -6.40
C HIS A 102 10.63 -9.94 -6.54
N PRO A 103 11.79 -9.60 -7.16
CA PRO A 103 12.85 -10.59 -7.41
C PRO A 103 13.40 -11.26 -6.14
N LEU A 104 13.38 -10.55 -5.00
CA LEU A 104 13.80 -11.10 -3.72
C LEU A 104 12.92 -12.28 -3.29
N ILE A 105 11.61 -12.19 -3.53
CA ILE A 105 10.64 -13.20 -3.12
C ILE A 105 10.79 -14.44 -3.99
N ALA A 106 10.98 -14.26 -5.30
CA ALA A 106 11.28 -15.37 -6.20
C ALA A 106 12.51 -16.17 -5.73
N LYS A 107 13.59 -15.49 -5.32
CA LYS A 107 14.79 -16.12 -4.75
C LYS A 107 14.51 -16.87 -3.44
N CYS A 108 13.74 -16.27 -2.54
CA CYS A 108 13.37 -16.91 -1.27
C CYS A 108 12.50 -18.15 -1.48
N VAL A 109 11.53 -18.09 -2.42
CA VAL A 109 10.70 -19.24 -2.80
C VAL A 109 11.58 -20.34 -3.38
N SER A 110 12.45 -20.02 -4.35
CA SER A 110 13.39 -20.97 -4.95
C SER A 110 14.22 -21.70 -3.89
N LEU A 111 14.81 -20.96 -2.96
CA LEU A 111 15.61 -21.53 -1.87
C LEU A 111 14.80 -22.53 -1.03
N ILE A 112 13.56 -22.19 -0.68
CA ILE A 112 12.71 -23.07 0.15
C ILE A 112 12.25 -24.29 -0.65
N THR A 113 11.85 -24.11 -1.91
CA THR A 113 11.37 -25.21 -2.77
C THR A 113 12.49 -26.17 -3.16
N GLU A 114 13.69 -25.67 -3.47
CA GLU A 114 14.87 -26.47 -3.81
C GLU A 114 15.36 -27.32 -2.62
N ASN A 115 15.24 -26.79 -1.41
CA ASN A 115 15.53 -27.51 -0.17
C ASN A 115 14.33 -28.31 0.36
N ALA A 116 13.33 -28.60 -0.49
CA ALA A 116 12.14 -29.39 -0.14
C ALA A 116 11.44 -28.95 1.16
N PHE A 117 11.38 -27.64 1.41
CA PHE A 117 10.81 -27.03 2.60
C PHE A 117 11.49 -27.45 3.92
N ASP A 118 12.81 -27.65 3.89
CA ASP A 118 13.62 -27.86 5.08
C ASP A 118 13.36 -26.76 6.14
N PRO A 119 13.02 -27.12 7.39
CA PRO A 119 12.81 -26.17 8.47
C PRO A 119 13.94 -25.16 8.66
N GLU A 120 15.21 -25.55 8.46
CA GLU A 120 16.35 -24.63 8.59
C GLU A 120 16.35 -23.57 7.48
N ALA A 121 16.04 -23.96 6.23
CA ALA A 121 15.89 -23.02 5.11
C ALA A 121 14.74 -22.04 5.36
N ILE A 122 13.61 -22.52 5.90
CA ILE A 122 12.47 -21.68 6.27
C ILE A 122 12.86 -20.68 7.38
N VAL A 123 13.54 -21.14 8.42
CA VAL A 123 14.01 -20.29 9.52
C VAL A 123 14.99 -19.23 9.00
N MET A 124 15.90 -19.59 8.10
CA MET A 124 16.84 -18.67 7.47
C MET A 124 16.10 -17.58 6.67
N VAL A 125 15.16 -17.95 5.80
CA VAL A 125 14.35 -16.99 5.02
C VAL A 125 13.55 -16.09 5.94
N ARG A 126 12.95 -16.63 7.00
CA ARG A 126 12.18 -15.85 7.96
C ARG A 126 13.06 -14.84 8.71
N LYS A 127 14.28 -15.25 9.12
CA LYS A 127 15.25 -14.34 9.75
C LYS A 127 15.67 -13.22 8.80
N HIS A 128 15.97 -13.56 7.55
CA HIS A 128 16.30 -12.58 6.52
C HIS A 128 15.15 -11.61 6.25
N ALA A 129 13.91 -12.12 6.17
CA ALA A 129 12.71 -11.31 6.00
C ALA A 129 12.52 -10.30 7.14
N SER A 130 12.64 -10.75 8.39
CA SER A 130 12.57 -9.86 9.57
C SER A 130 13.63 -8.74 9.50
N GLN A 131 14.87 -9.09 9.15
CA GLN A 131 15.95 -8.11 9.05
C GLN A 131 15.73 -7.13 7.88
N PHE A 132 15.28 -7.63 6.73
CA PHE A 132 14.94 -6.82 5.58
C PHE A 132 13.83 -5.80 5.91
N ILE A 133 12.76 -6.22 6.59
CA ILE A 133 11.65 -5.36 7.02
C ILE A 133 12.15 -4.24 7.94
N VAL A 134 13.00 -4.57 8.91
CA VAL A 134 13.56 -3.59 9.86
C VAL A 134 14.48 -2.60 9.13
N ASN A 135 15.39 -3.10 8.29
CA ASN A 135 16.34 -2.28 7.56
C ASN A 135 15.62 -1.35 6.57
N SER A 136 14.66 -1.86 5.79
CA SER A 136 13.91 -1.06 4.82
C SER A 136 13.17 0.09 5.53
N ARG A 137 12.57 -0.16 6.70
CA ARG A 137 11.92 0.90 7.49
C ARG A 137 12.88 1.98 7.96
N GLN A 138 14.07 1.59 8.39
CA GLN A 138 15.11 2.55 8.79
C GLN A 138 15.52 3.41 7.60
N GLU A 139 15.72 2.80 6.43
CA GLU A 139 16.07 3.50 5.19
C GLU A 139 14.98 4.47 4.74
N TYR A 140 13.71 4.06 4.72
CA TYR A 140 12.60 4.96 4.38
C TYR A 140 12.48 6.13 5.37
N THR A 141 12.66 5.87 6.66
CA THR A 141 12.64 6.93 7.68
C THR A 141 13.81 7.90 7.51
N LEU A 142 15.00 7.39 7.19
CA LEU A 142 16.19 8.19 6.93
C LEU A 142 16.02 9.05 5.68
N ALA A 143 15.51 8.46 4.58
CA ALA A 143 15.20 9.15 3.34
C ALA A 143 14.19 10.28 3.57
N LEU A 144 13.11 10.02 4.33
CA LEU A 144 12.12 11.03 4.66
C LEU A 144 12.71 12.21 5.43
N ARG A 145 13.57 11.94 6.42
CA ARG A 145 14.27 12.99 7.19
C ARG A 145 15.20 13.81 6.30
N ARG A 146 15.95 13.15 5.41
CA ARG A 146 16.83 13.84 4.44
C ARG A 146 16.02 14.72 3.50
N ASN A 147 14.90 14.24 2.98
CA ASN A 147 14.01 15.01 2.13
C ASN A 147 13.41 16.21 2.87
N MET A 148 13.03 16.07 4.15
CA MET A 148 12.59 17.20 4.96
C MET A 148 13.68 18.25 5.15
N GLN A 149 14.91 17.83 5.47
CA GLN A 149 16.04 18.74 5.61
C GLN A 149 16.33 19.46 4.29
N ALA A 150 16.37 18.73 3.18
CA ALA A 150 16.57 19.26 1.84
C ALA A 150 15.49 20.29 1.44
N LEU A 151 14.23 20.05 1.83
CA LEU A 151 13.14 21.01 1.61
C LEU A 151 13.34 22.31 2.40
N LEU A 152 13.79 22.22 3.65
CA LEU A 152 14.06 23.38 4.50
C LEU A 152 15.27 24.19 4.00
N GLU A 153 16.29 23.51 3.48
CA GLU A 153 17.46 24.11 2.84
C GLU A 153 17.17 24.65 1.43
N GLY A 154 16.00 24.33 0.87
CA GLY A 154 15.60 24.74 -0.48
C GLY A 154 16.32 23.98 -1.60
N THR A 155 16.97 22.86 -1.30
CA THR A 155 17.72 22.05 -2.27
C THR A 155 16.82 21.16 -3.13
N ILE A 156 15.60 20.83 -2.65
CA ILE A 156 14.58 20.12 -3.43
C ILE A 156 13.30 20.94 -3.60
N ALA A 157 12.60 20.71 -4.70
CA ALA A 157 11.32 21.35 -4.98
C ALA A 157 10.21 20.83 -4.05
N PRO A 158 9.27 21.69 -3.60
CA PRO A 158 8.12 21.29 -2.80
C PRO A 158 7.29 20.13 -3.40
N ARG A 159 7.03 20.15 -4.71
CA ARG A 159 6.25 19.09 -5.37
C ARG A 159 6.95 17.73 -5.29
N TYR A 160 8.27 17.73 -5.47
CA TYR A 160 9.08 16.52 -5.32
C TYR A 160 9.03 16.00 -3.88
N PHE A 161 9.21 16.89 -2.90
CA PHE A 161 9.10 16.51 -1.49
C PHE A 161 7.75 15.88 -1.15
N VAL A 162 6.63 16.48 -1.57
CA VAL A 162 5.30 15.95 -1.27
C VAL A 162 5.10 14.59 -1.93
N SER A 163 5.48 14.44 -3.21
CA SER A 163 5.41 13.15 -3.90
C SER A 163 6.19 12.08 -3.14
N GLU A 164 7.47 12.32 -2.86
CA GLU A 164 8.34 11.40 -2.14
C GLU A 164 7.85 11.12 -0.72
N PHE A 165 7.22 12.09 -0.05
CA PHE A 165 6.64 11.88 1.28
C PHE A 165 5.59 10.77 1.23
N PHE A 166 4.66 10.82 0.27
CA PHE A 166 3.62 9.82 0.18
C PHE A 166 4.19 8.48 -0.26
N GLU A 167 5.07 8.45 -1.26
CA GLU A 167 5.74 7.22 -1.70
C GLU A 167 6.51 6.55 -0.55
N LEU A 168 7.34 7.29 0.19
CA LEU A 168 8.14 6.72 1.30
C LEU A 168 7.28 6.27 2.49
N THR A 169 6.19 6.99 2.78
CA THR A 169 5.32 6.62 3.91
C THR A 169 4.41 5.44 3.57
N GLU A 170 4.00 5.29 2.32
CA GLU A 170 3.30 4.11 1.79
C GLU A 170 4.25 2.92 1.71
N ALA A 171 5.44 3.10 1.12
CA ALA A 171 6.43 2.04 0.93
C ALA A 171 7.03 1.51 2.23
N GLY A 172 7.23 2.40 3.21
CA GLY A 172 7.60 2.02 4.56
C GLY A 172 6.50 1.32 5.36
N ASN A 173 5.30 1.20 4.78
CA ASN A 173 4.05 0.84 5.44
C ASN A 173 3.98 1.51 6.82
N MET A 174 4.15 2.83 6.81
CA MET A 174 4.25 3.61 8.03
C MET A 174 2.92 3.54 8.78
N ARG A 175 3.01 3.36 10.11
CA ARG A 175 1.82 3.25 10.96
C ARG A 175 0.95 4.50 10.84
N SER A 176 -0.37 4.31 10.85
CA SER A 176 -1.37 5.37 10.65
C SER A 176 -1.26 6.51 11.67
N ASP A 177 -0.89 6.20 12.92
CA ASP A 177 -0.65 7.19 13.98
C ASP A 177 0.56 8.08 13.69
N ILE A 178 1.63 7.50 13.16
CA ILE A 178 2.83 8.23 12.74
C ILE A 178 2.52 9.10 11.52
N ARG A 179 1.88 8.53 10.48
CA ARG A 179 1.45 9.29 9.29
C ARG A 179 0.56 10.47 9.68
N LYS A 180 -0.45 10.23 10.53
CA LYS A 180 -1.29 11.28 11.10
C LYS A 180 -0.45 12.36 11.75
N LYS A 181 0.48 12.00 12.64
CA LYS A 181 1.31 12.95 13.37
C LYS A 181 2.18 13.78 12.43
N LEU A 182 2.83 13.16 11.44
CA LEU A 182 3.68 13.86 10.48
C LEU A 182 2.89 14.87 9.64
N VAL A 183 1.78 14.45 9.04
CA VAL A 183 0.94 15.34 8.22
C VAL A 183 0.34 16.45 9.07
N LEU A 184 -0.17 16.13 10.26
CA LEU A 184 -0.72 17.13 11.18
C LEU A 184 0.34 18.15 11.59
N SER A 185 1.54 17.69 11.96
CA SER A 185 2.65 18.59 12.30
C SER A 185 3.04 19.50 11.12
N LEU A 186 3.02 18.99 9.88
CA LEU A 186 3.29 19.79 8.69
C LEU A 186 2.20 20.85 8.43
N LEU A 187 0.92 20.48 8.58
CA LEU A 187 -0.21 21.40 8.34
C LEU A 187 -0.31 22.49 9.43
N VAL A 188 -0.01 22.15 10.68
CA VAL A 188 -0.12 23.09 11.81
C VAL A 188 1.14 23.95 11.98
N SER A 189 2.30 23.50 11.51
CA SER A 189 3.56 24.23 11.69
C SER A 189 3.58 25.60 11.00
N ASP A 190 4.02 26.63 11.72
CA ASP A 190 4.19 28.00 11.18
C ASP A 190 5.44 28.14 10.29
N SER A 191 6.42 27.24 10.41
CA SER A 191 7.65 27.29 9.61
C SER A 191 7.46 26.73 8.20
N ILE A 192 6.39 25.98 7.97
CA ILE A 192 6.08 25.40 6.66
C ILE A 192 5.27 26.41 5.84
N ARG A 193 5.78 26.71 4.65
CA ARG A 193 5.14 27.65 3.72
C ARG A 193 3.73 27.18 3.32
N PRO A 194 2.75 28.09 3.22
CA PRO A 194 1.37 27.78 2.79
C PRO A 194 1.27 26.90 1.55
N SER A 195 2.07 27.19 0.51
CA SER A 195 2.06 26.44 -0.75
C SER A 195 2.37 24.95 -0.57
N ILE A 196 3.28 24.61 0.36
CA ILE A 196 3.62 23.22 0.66
C ILE A 196 2.43 22.52 1.32
N LYS A 197 1.74 23.20 2.25
CA LYS A 197 0.55 22.65 2.91
C LYS A 197 -0.57 22.37 1.91
N PHE A 198 -0.79 23.26 0.94
CA PHE A 198 -1.76 23.00 -0.13
C PHE A 198 -1.37 21.79 -1.00
N LEU A 199 -0.09 21.60 -1.34
CA LEU A 199 0.35 20.39 -2.05
C LEU A 199 0.04 19.10 -1.26
N PHE A 200 0.13 19.13 0.06
CA PHE A 200 -0.30 18.00 0.90
C PHE A 200 -1.82 17.79 0.85
N LEU A 201 -2.60 18.87 0.87
CA LEU A 201 -4.06 18.80 0.76
C LEU A 201 -4.52 18.29 -0.63
N GLU A 202 -3.79 18.62 -1.70
CA GLU A 202 -4.04 18.09 -3.05
C GLU A 202 -3.91 16.55 -3.11
N ASN A 203 -3.08 15.97 -2.25
CA ASN A 203 -2.83 14.53 -2.16
C ASN A 203 -3.52 13.90 -0.92
N PHE A 204 -4.49 14.59 -0.33
CA PHE A 204 -5.10 14.15 0.93
C PHE A 204 -5.86 12.83 0.78
N ASP A 205 -6.40 12.57 -0.41
CA ASP A 205 -7.12 11.35 -0.78
C ASP A 205 -6.28 10.07 -0.66
N ARG A 206 -4.95 10.16 -0.86
CA ARG A 206 -3.98 9.07 -0.63
C ARG A 206 -3.92 8.61 0.82
N LEU A 207 -4.38 9.44 1.77
CA LEU A 207 -4.42 9.03 3.17
C LEU A 207 -5.60 8.11 3.46
N PRO A 208 -5.42 7.06 4.28
CA PRO A 208 -6.52 6.22 4.73
C PRO A 208 -7.62 7.05 5.41
N ASN A 209 -8.89 6.72 5.16
CA ASN A 209 -10.05 7.42 5.74
C ASN A 209 -9.96 7.67 7.26
N PRO A 210 -9.49 6.73 8.10
CA PRO A 210 -9.32 6.98 9.54
C PRO A 210 -8.30 8.09 9.84
N VAL A 211 -7.22 8.16 9.05
CA VAL A 211 -6.18 9.20 9.16
C VAL A 211 -6.75 10.54 8.71
N LYS A 212 -7.45 10.59 7.57
CA LYS A 212 -8.10 11.81 7.07
C LYS A 212 -9.04 12.42 8.11
N LYS A 213 -9.95 11.60 8.67
CA LYS A 213 -10.90 12.05 9.71
C LYS A 213 -10.21 12.53 10.98
N ALA A 214 -9.13 11.86 11.39
CA ALA A 214 -8.38 12.27 12.57
C ALA A 214 -7.64 13.59 12.33
N ILE A 215 -7.03 13.78 11.17
CA ILE A 215 -6.39 15.05 10.79
C ILE A 215 -7.42 16.18 10.74
N LEU A 216 -8.56 15.96 10.05
CA LEU A 216 -9.66 16.92 9.97
C LEU A 216 -10.10 17.38 11.37
N SER A 217 -10.37 16.44 12.27
CA SER A 217 -10.80 16.74 13.64
C SER A 217 -9.80 17.60 14.42
N GLU A 218 -8.50 17.31 14.27
CA GLU A 218 -7.45 18.03 15.00
C GLU A 218 -7.14 19.41 14.38
N VAL A 219 -7.12 19.51 13.05
CA VAL A 219 -6.91 20.79 12.36
C VAL A 219 -8.06 21.76 12.64
N LEU A 220 -9.30 21.27 12.73
CA LEU A 220 -10.45 22.12 13.09
C LEU A 220 -10.34 22.70 14.50
N LYS A 221 -9.63 22.03 15.42
CA LYS A 221 -9.37 22.50 16.79
C LYS A 221 -8.11 23.37 16.92
N ALA A 222 -7.28 23.42 15.88
CA ALA A 222 -6.04 24.18 15.91
C ALA A 222 -6.29 25.69 16.07
N GLU A 223 -5.33 26.38 16.68
CA GLU A 223 -5.42 27.82 16.95
C GLU A 223 -5.72 28.60 15.65
N PRO A 224 -6.64 29.57 15.70
CA PRO A 224 -7.05 30.30 14.52
C PRO A 224 -5.95 31.26 14.07
N SER A 225 -5.58 31.14 12.80
CA SER A 225 -4.77 32.12 12.06
C SER A 225 -5.39 32.29 10.69
N HIS A 226 -5.14 33.40 9.99
CA HIS A 226 -5.72 33.63 8.66
C HIS A 226 -5.44 32.45 7.71
N HIS A 227 -4.21 31.96 7.72
CA HIS A 227 -3.83 30.81 6.90
C HIS A 227 -4.46 29.49 7.39
N MET A 228 -4.55 29.29 8.71
CA MET A 228 -5.19 28.10 9.29
C MET A 228 -6.70 28.04 8.98
N GLU A 229 -7.39 29.18 8.97
CA GLU A 229 -8.81 29.22 8.60
C GLU A 229 -9.03 28.81 7.14
N ILE A 230 -8.13 29.18 6.22
CA ILE A 230 -8.17 28.71 4.84
C ILE A 230 -7.98 27.18 4.77
N ILE A 231 -7.02 26.62 5.51
CA ILE A 231 -6.81 25.16 5.59
C ILE A 231 -8.06 24.46 6.14
N LYS A 232 -8.69 25.01 7.18
CA LYS A 232 -9.93 24.47 7.77
C LYS A 232 -11.07 24.48 6.74
N GLU A 233 -11.20 25.55 5.95
CA GLU A 233 -12.21 25.66 4.90
C GLU A 233 -12.00 24.61 3.80
N GLU A 234 -10.78 24.47 3.28
CA GLU A 234 -10.46 23.45 2.28
C GLU A 234 -10.74 22.03 2.78
N LEU A 235 -10.34 21.71 4.01
CA LEU A 235 -10.59 20.41 4.60
C LEU A 235 -12.10 20.12 4.78
N ARG A 236 -12.92 21.12 5.16
CA ARG A 236 -14.38 20.98 5.20
C ARG A 236 -14.95 20.74 3.81
N TRP A 237 -14.45 21.45 2.79
CA TRP A 237 -14.87 21.27 1.42
C TRP A 237 -14.57 19.85 0.92
N MET A 238 -13.36 19.34 1.15
CA MET A 238 -12.96 17.98 0.82
C MET A 238 -13.85 16.92 1.49
N ALA A 239 -14.14 17.08 2.79
CA ALA A 239 -15.04 16.18 3.51
C ALA A 239 -16.46 16.17 2.91
N SER A 240 -16.99 17.34 2.55
CA SER A 240 -18.31 17.47 1.93
C SER A 240 -18.37 16.84 0.53
N LYS A 241 -17.25 16.90 -0.23
CA LYS A 241 -17.11 16.27 -1.55
C LYS A 241 -17.13 14.75 -1.44
N GLU A 242 -16.40 14.19 -0.47
CA GLU A 242 -16.40 12.75 -0.20
C GLU A 242 -17.79 12.23 0.17
N GLU A 243 -18.53 12.94 1.03
CA GLU A 243 -19.90 12.57 1.41
C GLU A 243 -20.87 12.60 0.22
N ARG A 244 -20.74 13.58 -0.68
CA ARG A 244 -21.55 13.67 -1.91
C ARG A 244 -21.24 12.52 -2.87
N SER A 245 -19.97 12.16 -3.02
CA SER A 245 -19.56 11.01 -3.84
C SER A 245 -20.07 9.68 -3.27
N ALA A 246 -19.97 9.48 -1.95
CA ALA A 246 -20.46 8.27 -1.29
C ALA A 246 -21.98 8.08 -1.41
N ARG A 247 -22.76 9.16 -1.46
CA ARG A 247 -24.21 9.11 -1.69
C ARG A 247 -24.58 8.69 -3.11
N LYS A 248 -23.73 8.97 -4.11
CA LYS A 248 -23.95 8.58 -5.51
C LYS A 248 -23.62 7.11 -5.81
N VAL A 249 -22.82 6.45 -4.97
CA VAL A 249 -22.35 5.07 -5.18
C VAL A 249 -23.24 4.02 -4.49
N LYS A 250 -24.25 4.42 -3.71
CA LYS A 250 -25.19 3.48 -3.11
C LYS A 250 -26.14 2.95 -4.22
N PRO A 251 -26.14 1.65 -4.56
CA PRO A 251 -27.09 1.13 -5.52
C PRO A 251 -28.50 1.21 -4.92
N GLU A 252 -29.44 1.76 -5.69
CA GLU A 252 -30.87 1.62 -5.40
C GLU A 252 -31.24 0.13 -5.30
N PRO A 253 -32.19 -0.25 -4.42
CA PRO A 253 -32.61 -1.63 -4.31
C PRO A 253 -33.22 -2.10 -5.63
N VAL A 254 -32.52 -3.00 -6.32
CA VAL A 254 -32.95 -3.59 -7.58
C VAL A 254 -34.24 -4.37 -7.32
N THR A 255 -35.35 -3.84 -7.82
CA THR A 255 -36.61 -4.57 -7.96
C THR A 255 -36.45 -5.54 -9.14
N PRO A 256 -36.82 -6.83 -9.04
CA PRO A 256 -36.55 -7.78 -10.11
C PRO A 256 -37.49 -7.53 -11.30
N LEU A 257 -36.93 -7.15 -12.45
CA LEU A 257 -37.61 -7.19 -13.75
C LEU A 257 -37.05 -8.36 -14.57
N ALA A 258 -37.99 -9.11 -15.17
CA ALA A 258 -37.82 -10.34 -15.93
C ALA A 258 -36.98 -10.15 -17.22
N PRO A 259 -36.51 -11.24 -17.86
CA PRO A 259 -35.38 -11.20 -18.79
C PRO A 259 -35.80 -10.80 -20.20
N SER A 260 -35.03 -9.91 -20.81
CA SER A 260 -35.05 -9.67 -22.26
C SER A 260 -33.64 -9.78 -22.85
N THR A 261 -33.49 -10.84 -23.65
CA THR A 261 -32.78 -10.93 -24.93
C THR A 261 -31.42 -10.24 -25.12
N GLU A 262 -30.43 -11.12 -25.29
CA GLU A 262 -29.20 -11.03 -26.09
C GLU A 262 -29.11 -9.84 -27.05
N ASN A 263 -28.00 -9.10 -26.96
CA ASN A 263 -27.45 -8.41 -28.12
C ASN A 263 -25.91 -8.34 -28.09
N LYS A 264 -25.38 -8.44 -29.31
CA LYS A 264 -24.02 -8.71 -29.75
C LYS A 264 -22.96 -7.72 -29.26
N VAL A 265 -21.77 -8.28 -29.03
CA VAL A 265 -20.49 -7.60 -28.86
C VAL A 265 -19.96 -7.18 -30.23
N ASP A 266 -19.64 -5.89 -30.39
CA ASP A 266 -18.78 -5.39 -31.47
C ASP A 266 -17.48 -4.89 -30.84
N VAL A 267 -16.34 -5.39 -31.35
CA VAL A 267 -14.99 -5.06 -30.90
C VAL A 267 -14.33 -4.19 -31.98
N SER A 268 -13.74 -3.07 -31.58
CA SER A 268 -12.61 -2.49 -32.32
C SER A 268 -11.65 -1.76 -31.36
N PRO A 269 -10.35 -1.71 -31.67
CA PRO A 269 -9.29 -1.41 -30.71
C PRO A 269 -8.80 0.04 -30.82
N GLU A 270 -8.66 0.73 -29.68
CA GLU A 270 -7.91 2.00 -29.62
C GLU A 270 -6.64 1.83 -28.80
N SER A 271 -5.52 2.05 -29.47
CA SER A 271 -4.18 2.20 -28.93
C SER A 271 -4.02 3.59 -28.31
N ASN A 272 -3.68 3.65 -27.01
CA ASN A 272 -3.16 4.87 -26.41
C ASN A 272 -1.74 4.62 -25.90
N ALA A 273 -0.80 5.34 -26.52
CA ALA A 273 0.57 5.44 -26.09
C ALA A 273 0.61 6.05 -24.67
N ALA A 274 1.13 5.30 -23.71
CA ALA A 274 1.27 5.75 -22.33
C ALA A 274 2.55 6.59 -22.20
N GLU A 275 2.41 7.79 -21.64
CA GLU A 275 3.52 8.59 -21.13
C GLU A 275 4.36 7.79 -20.11
N PRO A 276 5.68 8.05 -20.01
CA PRO A 276 6.56 7.27 -19.17
C PRO A 276 6.26 7.53 -17.69
N LYS A 277 5.60 6.57 -17.04
CA LYS A 277 5.43 6.55 -15.59
C LYS A 277 6.81 6.48 -14.93
N THR A 278 7.12 7.46 -14.09
CA THR A 278 8.31 7.46 -13.23
C THR A 278 8.33 6.20 -12.38
N ARG A 279 9.46 5.49 -12.40
CA ARG A 279 9.64 4.22 -11.67
C ARG A 279 9.66 4.49 -10.16
N PRO A 280 8.97 3.68 -9.33
CA PRO A 280 9.04 3.80 -7.87
C PRO A 280 10.48 3.65 -7.38
N TRP A 281 10.90 4.51 -6.45
CA TRP A 281 12.20 4.49 -5.79
C TRP A 281 12.41 3.19 -5.01
N ARG A 282 13.63 2.63 -5.04
CA ARG A 282 13.96 1.38 -4.32
C ARG A 282 15.03 1.61 -3.24
N PRO A 283 14.94 0.87 -2.11
CA PRO A 283 16.01 0.79 -1.10
C PRO A 283 17.39 0.58 -1.74
N GLY A 284 18.36 1.44 -1.42
CA GLY A 284 19.72 1.41 -1.97
C GLY A 284 19.97 2.23 -3.25
N GLU A 285 18.96 2.87 -3.83
CA GLU A 285 19.14 3.78 -4.97
C GLU A 285 19.58 5.19 -4.51
N SER A 286 20.63 5.74 -5.13
CA SER A 286 20.98 7.17 -4.99
C SER A 286 19.90 8.01 -5.72
N PRO A 287 19.57 9.22 -5.27
CA PRO A 287 18.65 10.08 -6.02
C PRO A 287 19.22 10.31 -7.41
N THR A 288 18.58 9.76 -8.43
CA THR A 288 18.92 10.05 -9.82
C THR A 288 18.57 11.51 -10.09
N PRO A 289 19.52 12.36 -10.54
CA PRO A 289 19.16 13.65 -11.08
C PRO A 289 18.45 13.37 -12.41
N SER A 290 17.12 13.38 -12.42
CA SER A 290 16.36 13.27 -13.66
C SER A 290 16.50 14.58 -14.44
N GLY A 291 17.34 14.53 -15.48
CA GLY A 291 17.25 15.35 -16.69
C GLY A 291 17.60 16.83 -16.52
N SER A 292 18.85 17.17 -16.80
CA SER A 292 19.20 18.48 -17.36
C SER A 292 18.43 18.69 -18.67
N MET A 293 17.28 19.36 -18.59
CA MET A 293 16.61 19.88 -19.78
C MET A 293 17.40 21.11 -20.23
N GLU A 294 18.36 20.92 -21.14
CA GLU A 294 18.96 22.03 -21.86
C GLU A 294 17.86 22.72 -22.66
N ILE A 295 17.58 23.97 -22.31
CA ILE A 295 16.69 24.85 -23.08
C ILE A 295 17.51 25.40 -24.24
N PRO A 296 17.21 25.09 -25.51
CA PRO A 296 17.86 25.75 -26.62
C PRO A 296 17.26 27.15 -26.77
N TRP A 297 18.09 28.17 -26.60
CA TRP A 297 17.79 29.51 -27.07
C TRP A 297 18.02 29.53 -28.58
N ASN A 298 16.96 29.81 -29.34
CA ASN A 298 16.97 30.57 -30.59
C ASN A 298 15.54 31.05 -30.88
#